data_AF-A0A8I0JCT5-F1
#
_entry.id   AF-A0A8I0JCT5-F1
#
_cell.length_a   1.000
_cell.length_b   1.000
_cell.length_c   1.000
_cell.angle_alpha   90.00
_cell.angle_beta   90.00
_cell.angle_gamma   90.00
#
_symmetry.space_group_name_H-M   'P 1'
#
loop_
_entity.id
_entity.type
_entity.pdbx_description
1 polymer ?
#
loop_
_entity_poly.entity_id
_entity_poly.type
_entity_poly.pdbx_seq_one_letter_code
_entity_poly.pdbx_strand_id
1 'polypeptide(L)'
;MNSQIHQLPIFLIEQLGTQSRLEWLLLLSDLENVPSDVIFQHLSESIYHFSSAENGLTLAVQCLNPTAAEESLKWGLQSFTLDAYSWQGPWFQNTKPRDIEPESLMQLLSPSPDEVMHMHPMLCFPIEGKGGQTWGVVATFDQQNRLSTFSLVHSGDWREAAPIPQPEQASAVPVETPTRRSLTCRSGARTPESGIWEGRLPAGHPQAQMLAEAPHRFIFKRAGDEMGILGLAPFDEATVVWTWLRD
;
A
#
# COMPACT_ATOMS: atom_id res chain seq x y z
N MET A 1 11.74 13.33 -11.49
CA MET A 1 10.48 13.05 -12.22
C MET A 1 9.53 12.37 -11.26
N ASN A 2 8.31 12.91 -11.11
CA ASN A 2 7.34 12.46 -10.11
C ASN A 2 6.49 11.34 -10.69
N SER A 3 6.96 10.10 -10.59
CA SER A 3 6.09 8.94 -10.79
C SER A 3 4.96 8.99 -9.75
N GLN A 4 3.71 9.08 -10.21
CA GLN A 4 2.54 9.11 -9.32
C GLN A 4 2.19 7.72 -8.74
N ILE A 5 3.09 6.76 -8.87
CA ILE A 5 2.92 5.37 -8.41
C ILE A 5 2.56 5.24 -6.92
N HIS A 6 2.95 6.23 -6.10
CA HIS A 6 2.63 6.31 -4.68
C HIS A 6 1.15 6.55 -4.37
N GLN A 7 0.32 6.84 -5.39
CA GLN A 7 -1.13 6.93 -5.25
C GLN A 7 -1.83 5.57 -5.31
N LEU A 8 -1.13 4.52 -5.78
CA LEU A 8 -1.60 3.14 -5.67
C LEU A 8 -1.46 2.65 -4.22
N PRO A 9 -2.16 1.56 -3.83
CA PRO A 9 -2.09 1.02 -2.48
C PRO A 9 -0.65 0.76 -2.04
N ILE A 10 -0.22 1.43 -0.96
CA ILE A 10 1.15 1.33 -0.46
C ILE A 10 1.57 -0.12 -0.18
N PHE A 11 0.64 -0.94 0.29
CA PHE A 11 0.86 -2.35 0.60
C PHE A 11 1.28 -3.17 -0.63
N LEU A 12 0.72 -2.88 -1.81
CA LEU A 12 1.09 -3.52 -3.06
C LEU A 12 2.45 -3.02 -3.56
N ILE A 13 2.67 -1.71 -3.50
CA ILE A 13 3.89 -1.05 -3.99
C ILE A 13 5.12 -1.39 -3.12
N GLU A 14 4.97 -1.52 -1.80
CA GLU A 14 6.06 -1.93 -0.91
C GLU A 14 6.47 -3.40 -1.11
N GLN A 15 5.51 -4.25 -1.47
CA GLN A 15 5.74 -5.70 -1.59
C GLN A 15 6.15 -6.14 -2.99
N LEU A 16 5.87 -5.36 -4.02
CA LEU A 16 6.23 -5.72 -5.39
C LEU A 16 7.75 -5.91 -5.52
N GLY A 17 8.15 -7.09 -5.97
CA GLY A 17 9.56 -7.46 -6.15
C GLY A 17 10.31 -7.68 -4.85
N THR A 18 9.63 -7.88 -3.72
CA THR A 18 10.26 -8.24 -2.46
C THR A 18 10.11 -9.73 -2.14
N GLN A 19 11.01 -10.24 -1.29
CA GLN A 19 10.89 -11.52 -0.61
C GLN A 19 10.63 -11.26 0.88
N SER A 20 9.57 -11.86 1.43
CA SER A 20 9.27 -11.82 2.87
C SER A 20 8.14 -12.80 3.21
N ARG A 21 7.53 -12.71 4.39
CA ARG A 21 6.25 -13.35 4.67
C ARG A 21 5.04 -12.62 4.05
N LEU A 22 5.30 -11.58 3.24
CA LEU A 22 4.34 -10.69 2.57
C LEU A 22 3.29 -10.10 3.51
N GLU A 23 3.69 -9.84 4.77
CA GLU A 23 2.80 -9.44 5.85
C GLU A 23 2.07 -8.12 5.59
N TRP A 24 2.66 -7.22 4.79
CA TRP A 24 2.01 -5.99 4.36
C TRP A 24 0.76 -6.24 3.50
N LEU A 25 0.71 -7.33 2.72
CA LEU A 25 -0.47 -7.66 1.90
C LEU A 25 -1.67 -8.00 2.78
N LEU A 26 -1.45 -8.57 3.97
CA LEU A 26 -2.52 -8.86 4.93
C LEU A 26 -3.17 -7.60 5.50
N LEU A 27 -2.59 -6.41 5.27
CA LEU A 27 -3.16 -5.11 5.67
C LEU A 27 -4.10 -4.51 4.60
N LEU A 28 -4.22 -5.13 3.44
CA LEU A 28 -5.18 -4.70 2.42
C LEU A 28 -6.59 -5.03 2.88
N SER A 29 -7.46 -4.01 2.94
CA SER A 29 -8.90 -4.19 3.20
C SER A 29 -9.54 -5.16 2.22
N ASP A 30 -9.05 -5.17 0.97
CA ASP A 30 -9.51 -6.07 -0.09
C ASP A 30 -9.24 -7.56 0.20
N LEU A 31 -8.41 -7.87 1.21
CA LEU A 31 -8.02 -9.22 1.63
C LEU A 31 -8.44 -9.54 3.08
N GLU A 32 -9.12 -8.63 3.79
CA GLU A 32 -9.38 -8.73 5.25
C GLU A 32 -10.05 -10.05 5.67
N ASN A 33 -10.94 -10.58 4.83
CA ASN A 33 -11.70 -11.81 5.12
C ASN A 33 -11.12 -13.07 4.45
N VAL A 34 -9.94 -12.97 3.83
CA VAL A 34 -9.33 -14.07 3.09
C VAL A 34 -8.31 -14.78 4.00
N PRO A 35 -8.45 -16.09 4.25
CA PRO A 35 -7.46 -16.85 5.00
C PRO A 35 -6.06 -16.77 4.36
N SER A 36 -5.02 -16.61 5.18
CA SER A 36 -3.65 -16.41 4.70
C SER A 36 -3.10 -17.60 3.92
N ASP A 37 -3.51 -18.81 4.25
CA ASP A 37 -3.16 -20.06 3.56
C ASP A 37 -3.73 -20.17 2.14
N VAL A 38 -4.81 -19.44 1.85
CA VAL A 38 -5.38 -19.32 0.50
C VAL A 38 -4.52 -18.41 -0.38
N ILE A 39 -3.96 -17.35 0.20
CA ILE A 39 -3.09 -16.39 -0.49
C ILE A 39 -1.65 -16.90 -0.57
N PHE A 40 -1.17 -17.59 0.47
CA PHE A 40 0.23 -18.01 0.64
C PHE A 40 0.38 -19.53 0.55
N GLN A 41 0.31 -20.02 -0.68
CA GLN A 41 0.49 -21.44 -0.98
C GLN A 41 1.99 -21.78 -0.99
N HIS A 42 2.36 -22.91 -0.40
CA HIS A 42 3.76 -23.35 -0.27
C HIS A 42 4.06 -24.67 -0.99
N LEU A 43 3.05 -25.31 -1.61
CA LEU A 43 3.16 -26.64 -2.20
C LEU A 43 3.92 -26.67 -3.54
N SER A 44 4.36 -25.53 -4.07
CA SER A 44 5.08 -25.42 -5.34
C SER A 44 5.97 -24.19 -5.40
N GLU A 45 7.12 -24.31 -6.08
CA GLU A 45 8.01 -23.18 -6.45
C GLU A 45 7.46 -22.35 -7.61
N SER A 46 6.37 -22.80 -8.24
CA SER A 46 5.77 -22.10 -9.38
C SER A 46 5.03 -20.84 -8.94
N ILE A 47 5.00 -19.85 -9.83
CA ILE A 47 4.13 -18.69 -9.67
C ILE A 47 2.68 -19.17 -9.72
N TYR A 48 1.90 -18.80 -8.71
CA TYR A 48 0.47 -19.04 -8.65
C TYR A 48 -0.28 -17.72 -8.52
N HIS A 49 -1.57 -17.74 -8.85
CA HIS A 49 -2.40 -16.56 -8.86
C HIS A 49 -3.44 -16.64 -7.75
N PHE A 50 -3.54 -15.57 -6.98
CA PHE A 50 -4.66 -15.31 -6.09
C PHE A 50 -5.53 -14.21 -6.71
N SER A 51 -6.84 -14.41 -6.79
CA SER A 51 -7.76 -13.43 -7.37
C SER A 51 -8.91 -13.16 -6.42
N SER A 52 -9.06 -11.89 -6.01
CA SER A 52 -10.27 -11.36 -5.40
C SER A 52 -11.09 -10.65 -6.48
N ALA A 53 -12.01 -11.40 -7.11
CA ALA A 53 -12.82 -10.88 -8.21
C ALA A 53 -13.74 -9.74 -7.77
N GLU A 54 -14.29 -9.82 -6.55
CA GLU A 54 -15.17 -8.80 -5.99
C GLU A 54 -14.47 -7.45 -5.81
N ASN A 55 -13.18 -7.49 -5.46
CA ASN A 55 -12.36 -6.28 -5.26
C ASN A 55 -11.55 -5.91 -6.51
N GLY A 56 -11.62 -6.70 -7.58
CA GLY A 56 -10.87 -6.46 -8.81
C GLY A 56 -9.36 -6.55 -8.63
N LEU A 57 -8.86 -7.38 -7.71
CA LEU A 57 -7.43 -7.54 -7.44
C LEU A 57 -6.96 -8.96 -7.77
N THR A 58 -5.95 -9.09 -8.61
CA THR A 58 -5.21 -10.34 -8.82
C THR A 58 -3.75 -10.15 -8.40
N LEU A 59 -3.21 -11.12 -7.67
CA LEU A 59 -1.82 -11.18 -7.24
C LEU A 59 -1.16 -12.39 -7.90
N ALA A 60 0.03 -12.20 -8.46
CA ALA A 60 0.91 -13.31 -8.84
C ALA A 60 1.98 -13.46 -7.74
N VAL A 61 1.96 -14.60 -7.08
CA VAL A 61 2.78 -14.88 -5.88
C VAL A 61 3.59 -16.14 -6.11
N GLN A 62 4.78 -16.21 -5.52
CA GLN A 62 5.65 -17.37 -5.60
C GLN A 62 6.22 -17.70 -4.22
N CYS A 63 6.17 -18.96 -3.80
CA CYS A 63 6.96 -19.42 -2.65
C CYS A 63 8.42 -19.59 -3.09
N LEU A 64 9.34 -18.88 -2.43
CA LEU A 64 10.75 -18.80 -2.84
C LEU A 64 11.62 -19.86 -2.16
N ASN A 65 11.11 -20.52 -1.12
CA ASN A 65 11.83 -21.51 -0.33
C ASN A 65 10.88 -22.59 0.24
N PRO A 66 10.17 -23.37 -0.60
CA PRO A 66 9.10 -24.27 -0.14
C PRO A 66 9.57 -25.42 0.74
N THR A 67 10.88 -25.70 0.79
CA THR A 67 11.46 -26.74 1.65
C THR A 67 11.83 -26.22 3.05
N ALA A 68 11.64 -24.92 3.33
CA ALA A 68 11.90 -24.34 4.64
C ALA A 68 10.81 -24.73 5.65
N ALA A 69 11.12 -24.58 6.94
CA ALA A 69 10.11 -24.68 7.99
C ALA A 69 9.06 -23.56 7.86
N GLU A 70 7.84 -23.78 8.35
CA GLU A 70 6.69 -22.90 8.15
C GLU A 70 6.94 -21.44 8.61
N GLU A 71 7.63 -21.29 9.74
CA GLU A 71 8.04 -19.99 10.30
C GLU A 71 9.08 -19.27 9.44
N SER A 72 9.80 -20.00 8.61
CA SER A 72 10.88 -19.50 7.75
C SER A 72 10.48 -19.38 6.28
N LEU A 73 9.25 -19.74 5.92
CA LEU A 73 8.75 -19.59 4.56
C LEU A 73 8.75 -18.12 4.14
N LYS A 74 9.16 -17.91 2.89
CA LYS A 74 9.20 -16.63 2.19
C LYS A 74 8.44 -16.75 0.89
N TRP A 75 7.67 -15.73 0.60
CA TRP A 75 6.98 -15.52 -0.66
C TRP A 75 7.49 -14.25 -1.31
N GLY A 76 7.41 -14.22 -2.64
CA GLY A 76 7.66 -13.05 -3.45
C GLY A 76 6.40 -12.63 -4.20
N LEU A 77 6.12 -11.33 -4.22
CA LEU A 77 5.07 -10.75 -5.07
C LEU A 77 5.66 -10.41 -6.43
N GLN A 78 5.30 -11.20 -7.44
CA GLN A 78 5.76 -11.06 -8.82
C GLN A 78 5.04 -9.90 -9.53
N SER A 79 3.73 -9.85 -9.37
CA SER A 79 2.89 -8.81 -9.96
C SER A 79 1.60 -8.65 -9.19
N PHE A 80 0.96 -7.51 -9.40
CA PHE A 80 -0.45 -7.35 -9.12
C PHE A 80 -1.15 -6.75 -10.33
N THR A 81 -2.41 -7.12 -10.50
CA THR A 81 -3.29 -6.65 -11.57
C THR A 81 -4.57 -6.13 -10.95
N LEU A 82 -4.96 -4.92 -11.37
CA LEU A 82 -6.21 -4.27 -11.02
C LEU A 82 -7.16 -4.39 -12.21
N ASP A 83 -8.34 -4.95 -11.96
CA ASP A 83 -9.47 -4.93 -12.88
C ASP A 83 -10.14 -3.55 -12.81
N ALA A 84 -10.09 -2.81 -13.91
CA ALA A 84 -10.55 -1.44 -13.96
C ALA A 84 -12.08 -1.29 -13.81
N TYR A 85 -12.86 -2.36 -14.00
CA TYR A 85 -14.31 -2.33 -13.83
C TYR A 85 -14.73 -2.59 -12.38
N SER A 86 -13.94 -3.34 -11.63
CA SER A 86 -14.29 -3.79 -10.27
C SER A 86 -13.50 -3.07 -9.17
N TRP A 87 -12.29 -2.59 -9.47
CA TRP A 87 -11.42 -1.93 -8.50
C TRP A 87 -12.07 -0.71 -7.84
N GLN A 88 -12.16 -0.73 -6.51
CA GLN A 88 -12.69 0.37 -5.68
C GLN A 88 -11.63 1.06 -4.82
N GLY A 89 -10.40 0.53 -4.79
CA GLY A 89 -9.33 1.08 -3.98
C GLY A 89 -8.70 2.35 -4.57
N PRO A 90 -7.65 2.88 -3.91
CA PRO A 90 -6.91 4.04 -4.40
C PRO A 90 -6.51 3.93 -5.87
N TRP A 91 -6.70 5.02 -6.61
CA TRP A 91 -6.34 5.15 -8.01
C TRP A 91 -5.85 6.58 -8.30
N PHE A 92 -5.17 6.76 -9.43
CA PHE A 92 -4.58 8.04 -9.81
C PHE A 92 -5.61 9.17 -9.88
N GLN A 93 -5.21 10.35 -9.39
CA GLN A 93 -5.90 11.62 -9.55
C GLN A 93 -7.38 11.64 -9.11
N ASN A 94 -7.77 10.76 -8.18
CA ASN A 94 -9.17 10.56 -7.77
C ASN A 94 -10.13 10.26 -8.94
N THR A 95 -9.60 9.69 -10.03
CA THR A 95 -10.39 9.20 -11.17
C THR A 95 -10.78 7.75 -10.97
N LYS A 96 -11.72 7.24 -11.78
CA LYS A 96 -11.95 5.80 -11.85
C LYS A 96 -10.93 5.17 -12.80
N PRO A 97 -10.39 3.97 -12.50
CA PRO A 97 -9.44 3.28 -13.37
C PRO A 97 -9.90 3.23 -14.82
N ARG A 98 -11.15 2.84 -15.06
CA ARG A 98 -11.72 2.66 -16.40
C ARG A 98 -11.70 3.90 -17.30
N ASP A 99 -11.65 5.09 -16.71
CA ASP A 99 -11.85 6.37 -17.39
C ASP A 99 -10.49 7.01 -17.79
N ILE A 100 -9.36 6.37 -17.44
CA ILE A 100 -8.04 6.85 -17.84
C ILE A 100 -7.76 6.54 -19.32
N GLU A 101 -7.27 7.54 -20.04
CA GLU A 101 -6.80 7.37 -21.42
C GLU A 101 -5.36 6.84 -21.45
N PRO A 102 -4.96 6.08 -22.49
CA PRO A 102 -3.59 5.56 -22.63
C PRO A 102 -2.52 6.64 -22.47
N GLU A 103 -2.71 7.80 -23.11
CA GLU A 103 -1.77 8.92 -23.11
C GLU A 103 -1.63 9.54 -21.71
N SER A 104 -2.74 9.61 -20.97
CA SER A 104 -2.74 10.11 -19.59
C SER A 104 -1.99 9.16 -18.66
N LEU A 105 -2.18 7.84 -18.82
CA LEU A 105 -1.44 6.83 -18.07
C LEU A 105 0.07 6.90 -18.35
N MET A 106 0.45 7.09 -19.62
CA MET A 106 1.85 7.31 -20.00
C MET A 106 2.42 8.58 -19.33
N GLN A 107 1.71 9.70 -19.37
CA GLN A 107 2.18 10.95 -18.76
C GLN A 107 2.34 10.86 -17.23
N LEU A 108 1.52 10.03 -16.57
CA LEU A 108 1.56 9.83 -15.13
C LEU A 108 2.74 8.99 -14.65
N LEU A 109 3.13 7.99 -15.44
CA LEU A 109 4.02 6.93 -14.99
C LEU A 109 5.30 6.81 -15.83
N SER A 110 5.24 7.06 -17.14
CA SER A 110 6.37 6.85 -18.01
C SER A 110 7.44 7.93 -17.79
N PRO A 111 8.69 7.53 -17.50
CA PRO A 111 9.79 8.49 -17.43
C PRO A 111 10.19 8.99 -18.83
N SER A 112 9.96 8.20 -19.87
CA SER A 112 10.35 8.51 -21.24
C SER A 112 9.27 8.03 -22.20
N PRO A 113 8.54 8.94 -22.87
CA PRO A 113 7.52 8.58 -23.86
C PRO A 113 8.05 7.70 -25.00
N ASP A 114 9.35 7.81 -25.32
CA ASP A 114 10.01 7.08 -26.39
C ASP A 114 10.24 5.60 -26.05
N GLU A 115 10.20 5.23 -24.78
CA GLU A 115 10.37 3.84 -24.29
C GLU A 115 9.03 3.10 -24.13
N VAL A 116 7.94 3.73 -24.58
CA VAL A 116 6.59 3.16 -24.46
C VAL A 116 6.27 2.31 -25.68
N MET A 117 6.05 1.02 -25.44
CA MET A 117 5.46 0.13 -26.43
C MET A 117 3.94 0.27 -26.37
N HIS A 118 3.38 0.99 -27.34
CA HIS A 118 1.94 1.09 -27.53
C HIS A 118 1.52 0.20 -28.71
N MET A 119 0.95 -0.97 -28.41
CA MET A 119 0.40 -1.90 -29.38
C MET A 119 -1.06 -2.16 -29.02
N HIS A 120 -1.98 -1.34 -29.54
CA HIS A 120 -3.41 -1.45 -29.22
C HIS A 120 -3.88 -2.91 -29.35
N PRO A 121 -4.52 -3.49 -28.32
CA PRO A 121 -5.09 -2.82 -27.14
C PRO A 121 -4.18 -2.68 -25.91
N MET A 122 -2.87 -2.86 -26.05
CA MET A 122 -1.93 -2.97 -24.94
C MET A 122 -0.92 -1.80 -24.89
N LEU A 123 -0.62 -1.37 -23.67
CA LEU A 123 0.40 -0.38 -23.36
C LEU A 123 1.41 -0.99 -22.38
N CYS A 124 2.67 -1.01 -22.75
CA CYS A 124 3.76 -1.58 -21.95
C CYS A 124 4.94 -0.63 -21.89
N PHE A 125 5.45 -0.36 -20.69
CA PHE A 125 6.67 0.45 -20.50
C PHE A 125 7.30 0.21 -19.13
N PRO A 126 8.62 0.42 -19.00
CA PRO A 126 9.29 0.34 -17.72
C PRO A 126 9.05 1.59 -16.88
N ILE A 127 9.03 1.42 -15.56
CA ILE A 127 9.07 2.50 -14.58
C ILE A 127 10.11 2.19 -13.49
N GLU A 128 10.56 3.24 -12.81
CA GLU A 128 11.36 3.08 -11.61
C GLU A 128 10.46 2.63 -10.44
N GLY A 129 10.80 1.48 -9.88
CA GLY A 129 10.20 0.90 -8.69
C GLY A 129 11.00 1.22 -7.42
N LYS A 130 10.60 0.60 -6.32
CA LYS A 130 11.32 0.78 -5.04
C LYS A 130 12.68 0.09 -5.03
N GLY A 131 13.60 0.68 -4.26
CA GLY A 131 14.94 0.12 -4.04
C GLY A 131 15.78 -0.01 -5.32
N GLY A 132 15.56 0.88 -6.30
CA GLY A 132 16.27 0.87 -7.58
C GLY A 132 15.84 -0.24 -8.54
N GLN A 133 14.75 -0.96 -8.25
CA GLN A 133 14.20 -1.94 -9.18
C GLN A 133 13.53 -1.27 -10.38
N THR A 134 13.48 -1.97 -11.49
CA THR A 134 12.62 -1.63 -12.63
C THR A 134 11.36 -2.47 -12.57
N TRP A 135 10.20 -1.82 -12.72
CA TRP A 135 8.92 -2.51 -12.85
C TRP A 135 8.36 -2.30 -14.24
N GLY A 136 7.72 -3.32 -14.80
CA GLY A 136 6.96 -3.22 -16.03
C GLY A 136 5.52 -2.81 -15.73
N VAL A 137 5.06 -1.74 -16.38
CA VAL A 137 3.63 -1.43 -16.48
C VAL A 137 3.07 -2.23 -17.65
N VAL A 138 1.96 -2.93 -17.44
CA VAL A 138 1.17 -3.57 -18.49
C VAL A 138 -0.27 -3.15 -18.32
N ALA A 139 -0.78 -2.33 -19.24
CA ALA A 139 -2.17 -1.90 -19.27
C ALA A 139 -2.85 -2.42 -20.54
N THR A 140 -4.09 -2.89 -20.41
CA THR A 140 -4.90 -3.31 -21.55
C THR A 140 -6.18 -2.47 -21.62
N PHE A 141 -6.60 -2.16 -22.83
CA PHE A 141 -7.76 -1.34 -23.13
C PHE A 141 -8.82 -2.18 -23.86
N ASP A 142 -10.09 -1.91 -23.61
CA ASP A 142 -11.19 -2.54 -24.31
C ASP A 142 -11.38 -1.96 -25.73
N GLN A 143 -12.35 -2.49 -26.46
CA GLN A 143 -12.69 -2.00 -27.81
C GLN A 143 -13.23 -0.56 -27.83
N GLN A 144 -13.64 -0.02 -26.67
CA GLN A 144 -14.07 1.36 -26.49
C GLN A 144 -12.92 2.26 -26.00
N ASN A 145 -11.68 1.76 -26.03
CA ASN A 145 -10.47 2.44 -25.55
C ASN A 145 -10.53 2.81 -24.06
N ARG A 146 -11.29 2.06 -23.26
CA ARG A 146 -11.31 2.20 -21.80
C ARG A 146 -10.34 1.22 -21.18
N LEU A 147 -9.68 1.62 -20.10
CA LEU A 147 -8.81 0.71 -19.37
C LEU A 147 -9.63 -0.51 -18.90
N SER A 148 -9.12 -1.71 -19.20
CA SER A 148 -9.66 -2.98 -18.76
C SER A 148 -8.85 -3.55 -17.62
N THR A 149 -7.52 -3.60 -17.77
CA THR A 149 -6.62 -4.08 -16.70
C THR A 149 -5.39 -3.20 -16.61
N PHE A 150 -4.90 -3.02 -15.38
CA PHE A 150 -3.63 -2.38 -15.10
C PHE A 150 -2.78 -3.30 -14.23
N SER A 151 -1.57 -3.60 -14.66
CA SER A 151 -0.65 -4.46 -13.92
C SER A 151 0.70 -3.79 -13.71
N LEU A 152 1.26 -4.00 -12.52
CA LEU A 152 2.68 -3.81 -12.29
C LEU A 152 3.34 -5.16 -12.12
N VAL A 153 4.44 -5.36 -12.84
CA VAL A 153 5.21 -6.60 -12.85
C VAL A 153 6.63 -6.26 -12.41
N HIS A 154 7.12 -6.96 -11.39
CA HIS A 154 8.53 -6.84 -11.00
C HIS A 154 9.41 -7.50 -12.07
N SER A 155 10.59 -6.91 -12.28
CA SER A 155 11.65 -7.48 -13.09
C SER A 155 12.97 -7.38 -12.34
N GLY A 156 13.78 -8.43 -12.42
CA GLY A 156 15.12 -8.48 -11.83
C GLY A 156 15.17 -9.24 -10.51
N ASP A 157 16.10 -8.85 -9.64
CA ASP A 157 16.36 -9.58 -8.40
C ASP A 157 15.36 -9.23 -7.29
N TRP A 158 15.10 -10.19 -6.41
CA TRP A 158 14.30 -10.01 -5.21
C TRP A 158 15.01 -9.13 -4.19
N ARG A 159 14.30 -8.15 -3.63
CA ARG A 159 14.77 -7.38 -2.47
C ARG A 159 14.19 -7.97 -1.19
N GLU A 160 14.89 -7.87 -0.06
CA GLU A 160 14.20 -8.08 1.22
C GLU A 160 13.11 -7.02 1.39
N ALA A 161 11.93 -7.42 1.85
CA ALA A 161 10.88 -6.46 2.13
C ALA A 161 11.32 -5.51 3.25
N ALA A 162 10.88 -4.26 3.16
CA ALA A 162 11.03 -3.36 4.30
C ALA A 162 10.32 -3.99 5.51
N PRO A 163 10.93 -3.95 6.71
CA PRO A 163 10.23 -4.40 7.90
C PRO A 163 8.92 -3.63 7.98
N ILE A 164 7.83 -4.31 8.33
CA ILE A 164 6.65 -3.58 8.79
C ILE A 164 7.15 -2.68 9.92
N PRO A 165 6.89 -1.36 9.90
CA PRO A 165 7.26 -0.48 10.98
C PRO A 165 6.71 -1.06 12.29
N GLN A 166 7.60 -1.68 13.06
CA GLN A 166 7.25 -2.20 14.37
C GLN A 166 7.20 -1.00 15.31
N PRO A 167 6.18 -0.91 16.17
CA PRO A 167 6.27 0.01 17.29
C PRO A 167 7.48 -0.42 18.12
N GLU A 168 8.50 0.42 18.24
CA GLU A 168 9.65 0.08 19.08
C GLU A 168 9.15 -0.29 20.48
N GLN A 169 9.64 -1.43 20.97
CA GLN A 169 9.29 -2.04 22.24
C GLN A 169 9.34 -0.99 23.36
N ALA A 170 8.17 -0.69 23.92
CA ALA A 170 7.99 -0.08 25.21
C ALA A 170 8.59 -1.01 26.29
N SER A 171 9.90 -0.94 26.48
CA SER A 171 10.58 -1.58 27.60
C SER A 171 10.72 -0.59 28.74
N ALA A 172 9.81 -0.77 29.70
CA ALA A 172 9.92 -0.47 31.13
C ALA A 172 10.74 0.77 31.57
N VAL A 173 10.03 1.88 31.83
CA VAL A 173 10.37 2.75 32.97
C VAL A 173 9.07 3.06 33.72
N PRO A 174 8.96 2.75 35.03
CA PRO A 174 7.79 3.08 35.80
C PRO A 174 7.80 4.55 36.22
N VAL A 175 6.65 5.19 35.98
CA VAL A 175 5.98 6.18 36.84
C VAL A 175 6.64 7.56 37.04
N GLU A 176 5.75 8.56 36.87
CA GLU A 176 5.79 9.95 37.33
C GLU A 176 6.72 10.94 36.61
N THR A 177 6.13 11.88 35.87
CA THR A 177 5.85 13.24 36.38
C THR A 177 4.92 13.99 35.41
N PRO A 178 3.86 14.68 35.87
CA PRO A 178 2.91 15.40 35.04
C PRO A 178 3.44 16.80 34.69
N THR A 179 3.38 17.21 33.41
CA THR A 179 3.06 18.59 32.92
C THR A 179 3.56 18.83 31.49
N ARG A 180 2.69 18.59 30.51
CA ARG A 180 2.59 19.43 29.30
C ARG A 180 1.21 19.21 28.72
N ARG A 181 0.50 20.29 28.39
CA ARG A 181 -0.79 20.22 27.70
C ARG A 181 -0.63 19.28 26.50
N SER A 182 -1.45 18.24 26.43
CA SER A 182 -1.49 17.33 25.27
C SER A 182 -1.89 18.15 24.05
N LEU A 183 -0.91 18.55 23.24
CA LEU A 183 -1.15 19.21 21.97
C LEU A 183 -1.92 18.22 21.10
N THR A 184 -3.08 18.66 20.61
CA THR A 184 -3.94 17.82 19.77
C THR A 184 -4.35 18.56 18.52
N CYS A 185 -4.56 17.82 17.44
CA CYS A 185 -5.18 18.34 16.22
C CYS A 185 -5.99 17.24 15.50
N ARG A 186 -6.69 17.61 14.43
CA ARG A 186 -7.51 16.70 13.61
C ARG A 186 -6.73 16.23 12.39
N SER A 187 -7.16 15.11 11.80
CA SER A 187 -6.71 14.68 10.49
C SER A 187 -6.90 15.80 9.46
N GLY A 188 -5.90 16.03 8.59
CA GLY A 188 -5.91 17.12 7.60
C GLY A 188 -5.73 18.54 8.17
N ALA A 189 -5.66 18.72 9.50
CA ALA A 189 -5.37 20.03 10.09
C ALA A 189 -3.88 20.39 9.92
N ARG A 190 -3.52 21.67 10.04
CA ARG A 190 -2.10 22.04 10.12
C ARG A 190 -1.50 21.54 11.43
N THR A 191 -0.38 20.85 11.32
CA THR A 191 0.38 20.28 12.42
C THR A 191 0.92 21.41 13.31
N PRO A 192 0.51 21.49 14.58
CA PRO A 192 0.93 22.58 15.47
C PRO A 192 2.43 22.58 15.78
N GLU A 193 3.03 21.40 15.91
CA GLU A 193 4.37 21.19 16.44
C GLU A 193 5.06 20.06 15.70
N SER A 194 6.37 20.17 15.48
CA SER A 194 7.16 19.08 14.91
C SER A 194 7.30 17.94 15.92
N GLY A 195 7.29 16.69 15.45
CA GLY A 195 7.51 15.53 16.29
C GLY A 195 6.61 14.36 15.93
N ILE A 196 6.53 13.40 16.84
CA ILE A 196 5.71 12.20 16.73
C ILE A 196 4.32 12.48 17.28
N TRP A 197 3.31 12.16 16.46
CA TRP A 197 1.89 12.29 16.76
C TRP A 197 1.23 10.92 16.76
N GLU A 198 0.28 10.71 17.66
CA GLU A 198 -0.56 9.52 17.73
C GLU A 198 -2.02 9.83 17.39
N GLY A 199 -2.54 9.23 16.33
CA GLY A 199 -3.94 9.27 15.93
C GLY A 199 -4.75 8.26 16.72
N ARG A 200 -5.86 8.68 17.31
CA ARG A 200 -6.80 7.79 17.98
C ARG A 200 -8.23 8.10 17.62
N LEU A 201 -9.03 7.05 17.55
CA LEU A 201 -10.48 7.17 17.53
C LEU A 201 -11.05 7.29 18.95
N PRO A 202 -12.27 7.83 19.10
CA PRO A 202 -13.01 7.77 20.35
C PRO A 202 -13.16 6.33 20.83
N ALA A 203 -13.05 6.08 22.14
CA ALA A 203 -13.11 4.73 22.71
C ALA A 203 -14.41 3.96 22.40
N GLY A 204 -15.50 4.67 22.09
CA GLY A 204 -16.78 4.07 21.67
C GLY A 204 -16.87 3.72 20.18
N HIS A 205 -15.84 4.00 19.38
CA HIS A 205 -15.85 3.71 17.95
C HIS A 205 -15.58 2.21 17.71
N PRO A 206 -16.33 1.53 16.81
CA PRO A 206 -16.18 0.09 16.57
C PRO A 206 -14.75 -0.35 16.21
N GLN A 207 -14.04 0.49 15.46
CA GLN A 207 -12.65 0.26 15.03
C GLN A 207 -11.60 0.82 16.00
N ALA A 208 -11.98 1.39 17.15
CA ALA A 208 -11.03 2.03 18.07
C ALA A 208 -9.98 1.05 18.60
N GLN A 209 -10.38 -0.17 18.93
CA GLN A 209 -9.46 -1.19 19.46
C GLN A 209 -8.48 -1.66 18.38
N MET A 210 -8.98 -1.96 17.18
CA MET A 210 -8.15 -2.33 16.04
C MET A 210 -7.13 -1.23 15.70
N LEU A 211 -7.55 0.04 15.68
CA LEU A 211 -6.64 1.16 15.43
C LEU A 211 -5.69 1.44 16.58
N ALA A 212 -6.09 1.18 17.83
CA ALA A 212 -5.20 1.22 18.98
C ALA A 212 -4.14 0.11 18.97
N GLU A 213 -4.25 -0.86 18.08
CA GLU A 213 -3.22 -1.87 17.81
C GLU A 213 -2.48 -1.57 16.48
N ALA A 214 -3.07 -0.75 15.60
CA ALA A 214 -2.50 -0.40 14.31
C ALA A 214 -1.23 0.49 14.42
N PRO A 215 -0.12 0.12 13.77
CA PRO A 215 1.15 0.83 13.87
C PRO A 215 1.16 2.20 13.16
N HIS A 216 0.36 2.36 12.10
CA HIS A 216 0.28 3.60 11.32
C HIS A 216 -0.45 4.74 12.06
N ARG A 217 -0.95 4.48 13.27
CA ARG A 217 -1.46 5.54 14.14
C ARG A 217 -0.38 6.49 14.63
N PHE A 218 0.89 6.12 14.54
CA PHE A 218 2.01 6.99 14.89
C PHE A 218 2.66 7.55 13.63
N ILE A 219 2.78 8.87 13.55
CA ILE A 219 3.44 9.53 12.42
C ILE A 219 4.36 10.65 12.91
N PHE A 220 5.48 10.84 12.21
CA PHE A 220 6.27 12.05 12.36
C PHE A 220 5.72 13.15 11.43
N LYS A 221 5.56 14.36 11.95
CA LYS A 221 5.16 15.55 11.18
C LYS A 221 6.01 16.74 11.55
N ARG A 222 6.20 17.67 10.60
CA ARG A 222 6.81 18.98 10.87
C ARG A 222 5.72 20.00 11.14
N ALA A 223 6.00 20.95 12.02
CA ALA A 223 5.12 22.07 12.27
C ALA A 223 4.75 22.78 10.96
N GLY A 224 3.46 23.02 10.74
CA GLY A 224 2.90 23.65 9.54
C GLY A 224 2.47 22.69 8.43
N ASP A 225 2.96 21.44 8.42
CA ASP A 225 2.54 20.40 7.48
C ASP A 225 1.09 19.98 7.74
N GLU A 226 0.41 19.47 6.72
CA GLU A 226 -0.90 18.83 6.91
C GLU A 226 -0.76 17.55 7.75
N MET A 227 -1.61 17.38 8.76
CA MET A 227 -1.63 16.23 9.65
C MET A 227 -2.08 14.96 8.90
N GLY A 228 -1.57 13.80 9.31
CA GLY A 228 -1.86 12.54 8.63
C GLY A 228 -3.33 12.12 8.71
N ILE A 229 -3.65 11.09 7.94
CA ILE A 229 -4.94 10.41 7.94
C ILE A 229 -4.73 8.93 8.25
N LEU A 230 -5.68 8.29 8.92
CA LEU A 230 -5.64 6.85 9.21
C LEU A 230 -6.24 5.99 8.07
N GLY A 231 -6.76 6.63 7.03
CA GLY A 231 -7.33 5.93 5.87
C GLY A 231 -8.73 5.38 6.14
N LEU A 232 -9.45 5.98 7.08
CA LEU A 232 -10.83 5.62 7.39
C LEU A 232 -11.83 6.27 6.42
N ALA A 233 -13.09 5.83 6.47
CA ALA A 233 -14.18 6.54 5.82
C ALA A 233 -14.22 8.01 6.30
N PRO A 234 -14.60 9.00 5.45
CA PRO A 234 -14.48 10.42 5.79
C PRO A 234 -15.16 10.84 7.11
N PHE A 235 -16.28 10.20 7.46
CA PHE A 235 -16.99 10.45 8.72
C PHE A 235 -16.18 9.99 9.94
N ASP A 236 -15.58 8.82 9.86
CA ASP A 236 -14.79 8.22 10.95
C ASP A 236 -13.44 8.91 11.06
N GLU A 237 -12.81 9.25 9.94
CA GLU A 237 -11.55 10.01 9.87
C GLU A 237 -11.69 11.39 10.55
N ALA A 238 -12.84 12.05 10.43
CA ALA A 238 -13.11 13.33 11.09
C ALA A 238 -13.14 13.22 12.63
N THR A 239 -13.38 12.02 13.17
CA THR A 239 -13.39 11.78 14.62
C THR A 239 -12.00 11.54 15.21
N VAL A 240 -11.01 11.29 14.37
CA VAL A 240 -9.62 11.04 14.78
C VAL A 240 -9.04 12.26 15.48
N VAL A 241 -8.36 12.00 16.60
CA VAL A 241 -7.58 12.99 17.34
C VAL A 241 -6.12 12.58 17.28
N TRP A 242 -5.30 13.45 16.70
CA TRP A 242 -3.85 13.33 16.74
C TRP A 242 -3.34 14.00 18.00
N THR A 243 -2.55 13.29 18.81
CA THR A 243 -1.95 13.78 20.05
C THR A 243 -0.44 13.79 19.92
N TRP A 244 0.20 14.94 20.13
CA TRP A 244 1.66 15.06 20.11
C TRP A 244 2.26 14.34 21.32
N LEU A 245 3.35 13.61 21.08
CA LEU A 245 4.02 12.82 22.10
C LEU A 245 5.38 13.39 22.47
N ARG A 246 6.25 13.59 21.47
CA ARG A 246 7.64 14.03 21.62
C ARG A 246 8.22 14.50 20.29
N ASP A 247 9.33 15.23 20.35
CA ASP A 247 10.14 15.63 19.20
C ASP A 247 10.96 14.48 18.60
#